data_AF-A0A1B7THU6-F1
#
_entry.id   AF-A0A1B7THU6-F1
#
_cell.length_a   1.000
_cell.length_b   1.000
_cell.length_c   1.000
_cell.angle_alpha   90.00
_cell.angle_beta   90.00
_cell.angle_gamma   90.00
#
_symmetry.space_group_name_H-M   'P 1'
#
loop_
_entity.id
_entity.type
_entity.pdbx_description
1 polymer ?
#
loop_
_entity_poly.entity_id
_entity_poly.type
_entity_poly.pdbx_seq_one_letter_code
_entity_poly.pdbx_strand_id
1 'polypeptide(L)'
;MSEYSALDSEKLRRRQEISDRLDDTIKNLNKNSKSRRSAAKKNGDSIDIDAYTSIDSKIQRLKDEMIQAAKKDNQIILRQVDGNDSAEELENDGDEDDEDADFKGSDDDEEEEEETEETSTKKSKQPKTKNTGGHEVAMSKLILLPKVLKILNRIDLHDSLLENNILLAIRFWLDPLPDGSLPSYEIQKNLIIILKDFNLPAKNQNGNFTKYLKESGIGKLLIFYKKSKKVEFNLKKKIDQLLSDWSRPIIQASDNYKHKKIIKKSYDYKKHQIEQSKKLKQNLIKTQTENLKRKVINPSAASDTKDEGRTVIPVSSVRDYKYAPVSNVHDLEDRSASAGVGASLGKSELYKRINRKMGKK
;
A
#
# COMPACT_ATOMS: atom_id res chain seq x y z
N MET A 1 -48.13 22.66 61.76
CA MET A 1 -46.92 22.80 60.92
C MET A 1 -45.68 22.07 61.48
N SER A 2 -45.69 21.49 62.70
CA SER A 2 -44.48 20.90 63.31
C SER A 2 -44.24 19.41 62.97
N GLU A 3 -45.28 18.59 62.88
CA GLU A 3 -45.12 17.12 62.65
C GLU A 3 -44.63 16.75 61.25
N TYR A 4 -44.96 17.54 60.23
CA TYR A 4 -44.59 17.23 58.84
C TYR A 4 -43.08 17.41 58.58
N SER A 5 -42.42 18.33 59.31
CA SER A 5 -40.97 18.57 59.23
C SER A 5 -40.16 17.50 59.97
N ALA A 6 -40.71 16.98 61.08
CA ALA A 6 -40.10 15.89 61.84
C ALA A 6 -40.06 14.58 61.04
N LEU A 7 -41.15 14.26 60.33
CA LEU A 7 -41.22 13.07 59.47
C LEU A 7 -40.26 13.14 58.27
N ASP A 8 -40.02 14.32 57.71
CA ASP A 8 -39.09 14.51 56.59
C ASP A 8 -37.62 14.43 57.06
N SER A 9 -37.35 14.93 58.25
CA SER A 9 -36.04 14.78 58.92
C SER A 9 -35.73 13.32 59.25
N GLU A 10 -36.73 12.54 59.67
CA GLU A 10 -36.58 11.12 59.96
C GLU A 10 -36.37 10.29 58.68
N LYS A 11 -37.09 10.62 57.59
CA LYS A 11 -36.85 10.02 56.27
C LYS A 11 -35.45 10.32 55.74
N LEU A 12 -34.96 11.56 55.92
CA LEU A 12 -33.62 11.94 55.50
C LEU A 12 -32.55 11.17 56.28
N ARG A 13 -32.70 11.04 57.60
CA ARG A 13 -31.83 10.21 58.45
C ARG A 13 -31.83 8.75 58.00
N ARG A 14 -33.00 8.18 57.74
CA ARG A 14 -33.14 6.79 57.26
C ARG A 14 -32.47 6.58 55.90
N ARG A 15 -32.53 7.59 55.02
CA ARG A 15 -31.85 7.58 53.72
C ARG A 15 -30.33 7.67 53.87
N GLN A 16 -29.85 8.48 54.82
CA GLN A 16 -28.43 8.59 55.16
C GLN A 16 -27.90 7.25 55.71
N GLU A 17 -28.61 6.63 56.64
CA GLU A 17 -28.26 5.33 57.20
C GLU A 17 -28.21 4.21 56.15
N ILE A 18 -29.12 4.23 55.17
CA ILE A 18 -29.11 3.29 54.04
C ILE A 18 -27.87 3.53 53.16
N SER A 19 -27.50 4.79 52.92
CA SER A 19 -26.30 5.14 52.16
C SER A 19 -25.03 4.67 52.87
N ASP A 20 -24.92 4.92 54.18
CA ASP A 20 -23.75 4.52 54.97
C ASP A 20 -23.62 3.00 55.05
N ARG A 21 -24.75 2.27 55.18
CA ARG A 21 -24.77 0.80 55.08
C ARG A 21 -24.36 0.31 53.70
N LEU A 22 -24.75 0.99 52.62
CA LEU A 22 -24.30 0.65 51.27
C LEU A 22 -22.79 0.87 51.12
N ASP A 23 -22.25 1.96 51.64
CA ASP A 23 -20.81 2.22 51.59
C ASP A 23 -20.00 1.22 52.43
N ASP A 24 -20.52 0.81 53.59
CA ASP A 24 -19.89 -0.23 54.41
C ASP A 24 -19.98 -1.61 53.77
N THR A 25 -21.09 -1.95 53.10
CA THR A 25 -21.18 -3.19 52.31
C THR A 25 -20.25 -3.18 51.11
N ILE A 26 -20.09 -2.05 50.40
CA ILE A 26 -19.13 -1.90 49.31
C ILE A 26 -17.69 -2.03 49.83
N LYS A 27 -17.37 -1.41 50.97
CA LYS A 27 -16.06 -1.56 51.63
C LYS A 27 -15.79 -3.01 52.04
N ASN A 28 -16.79 -3.71 52.57
CA ASN A 28 -16.66 -5.11 52.96
C ASN A 28 -16.57 -6.05 51.76
N LEU A 29 -17.30 -5.80 50.67
CA LEU A 29 -17.15 -6.51 49.40
C LEU A 29 -15.74 -6.32 48.81
N ASN A 30 -15.18 -5.11 48.89
CA ASN A 30 -13.81 -4.84 48.45
C ASN A 30 -12.73 -5.41 49.37
N LYS A 31 -12.98 -5.51 50.68
CA LYS A 31 -12.08 -6.23 51.61
C LYS A 31 -12.13 -7.74 51.36
N ASN A 32 -13.32 -8.30 51.11
CA ASN A 32 -13.49 -9.69 50.74
C ASN A 32 -12.95 -10.02 49.35
N SER A 33 -12.98 -9.09 48.38
CA SER A 33 -12.34 -9.27 47.07
C SER A 33 -10.81 -9.27 47.18
N LYS A 34 -10.23 -8.44 48.06
CA LYS A 34 -8.78 -8.46 48.37
C LYS A 34 -8.35 -9.73 49.12
N SER A 35 -9.16 -10.22 50.06
CA SER A 35 -8.93 -11.50 50.77
C SER A 35 -9.10 -12.72 49.85
N ARG A 36 -10.08 -12.70 48.94
CA ARG A 36 -10.22 -13.72 47.89
C ARG A 36 -9.07 -13.69 46.89
N ARG A 37 -8.50 -12.51 46.57
CA ARG A 37 -7.31 -12.36 45.72
C ARG A 37 -6.05 -12.96 46.35
N SER A 38 -5.88 -12.90 47.67
CA SER A 38 -4.74 -13.56 48.34
C SER A 38 -4.94 -15.08 48.49
N ALA A 39 -6.19 -15.56 48.58
CA ALA A 39 -6.51 -16.98 48.60
C ALA A 39 -6.50 -17.66 47.21
N ALA A 40 -6.89 -16.95 46.15
CA ALA A 40 -6.93 -17.47 44.78
C ALA A 40 -5.54 -17.71 44.16
N LYS A 41 -4.48 -17.13 44.72
CA LYS A 41 -3.09 -17.34 44.27
C LYS A 41 -2.58 -18.78 44.49
N LYS A 42 -3.35 -19.65 45.16
CA LYS A 42 -3.01 -21.06 45.44
C LYS A 42 -3.66 -22.09 44.51
N ASN A 43 -4.69 -21.75 43.74
CA ASN A 43 -5.38 -22.70 42.86
C ASN A 43 -5.34 -22.17 41.42
N GLY A 44 -4.37 -22.66 40.66
CA GLY A 44 -3.98 -22.18 39.32
C GLY A 44 -4.92 -22.54 38.17
N ASP A 45 -6.21 -22.25 38.29
CA ASP A 45 -7.19 -22.41 37.19
C ASP A 45 -8.07 -21.16 37.00
N SER A 46 -7.58 -19.97 37.35
CA SER A 46 -8.14 -18.71 36.83
C SER A 46 -7.25 -18.22 35.68
N ILE A 47 -7.81 -18.13 34.48
CA ILE A 47 -7.16 -17.44 33.36
C ILE A 47 -6.84 -16.00 33.80
N ASP A 48 -5.55 -15.70 33.96
CA ASP A 48 -5.04 -14.38 34.31
C ASP A 48 -5.40 -13.37 33.20
N ILE A 49 -6.47 -12.61 33.40
CA ILE A 49 -6.85 -11.48 32.54
C ILE A 49 -5.71 -10.44 32.43
N ASP A 50 -4.85 -10.34 33.46
CA ASP A 50 -3.70 -9.44 33.49
C ASP A 50 -2.52 -9.92 32.61
N ALA A 51 -2.47 -11.20 32.25
CA ALA A 51 -1.41 -11.73 31.38
C ALA A 51 -1.59 -11.26 29.92
N TYR A 52 -2.84 -11.14 29.46
CA TYR A 52 -3.18 -10.62 28.13
C TYR A 52 -3.00 -9.09 28.06
N THR A 53 -3.43 -8.35 29.08
CA THR A 53 -3.25 -6.87 29.11
C THR A 53 -1.79 -6.46 29.21
N SER A 54 -0.91 -7.28 29.79
CA SER A 54 0.53 -7.01 29.86
C SER A 54 1.20 -7.03 28.49
N ILE A 55 0.82 -7.98 27.62
CA ILE A 55 1.40 -8.11 26.28
C ILE A 55 0.93 -6.97 25.39
N ASP A 56 -0.36 -6.67 25.39
CA ASP A 56 -0.93 -5.56 24.63
C ASP A 56 -0.34 -4.21 25.09
N SER A 57 -0.20 -4.00 26.40
CA SER A 57 0.45 -2.80 26.93
C SER A 57 1.92 -2.68 26.49
N LYS A 58 2.65 -3.80 26.40
CA LYS A 58 4.03 -3.81 25.88
C LYS A 58 4.06 -3.50 24.38
N ILE A 59 3.13 -4.04 23.61
CA ILE A 59 2.99 -3.76 22.18
C ILE A 59 2.64 -2.28 21.95
N GLN A 60 1.71 -1.74 22.72
CA GLN A 60 1.31 -0.33 22.66
C GLN A 60 2.48 0.58 23.02
N ARG A 61 3.23 0.26 24.08
CA ARG A 61 4.46 0.98 24.42
C ARG A 61 5.50 0.91 23.29
N LEU A 62 5.70 -0.25 22.68
CA LEU A 62 6.62 -0.39 21.54
C LEU A 62 6.17 0.49 20.37
N LYS A 63 4.88 0.49 20.05
CA LYS A 63 4.27 1.32 19.00
C LYS A 63 4.54 2.80 19.27
N ASP A 64 4.34 3.25 20.51
CA ASP A 64 4.57 4.64 20.91
C ASP A 64 6.06 5.00 20.85
N GLU A 65 6.95 4.12 21.35
CA GLU A 65 8.41 4.29 21.25
C GLU A 65 8.87 4.41 19.80
N MET A 66 8.32 3.59 18.91
CA MET A 66 8.59 3.68 17.46
C MET A 66 8.14 5.03 16.90
N ILE A 67 6.90 5.44 17.16
CA ILE A 67 6.38 6.72 16.62
C ILE A 67 7.20 7.90 17.15
N GLN A 68 7.58 7.88 18.43
CA GLN A 68 8.42 8.92 19.03
C GLN A 68 9.82 8.97 18.40
N ALA A 69 10.46 7.81 18.17
CA ALA A 69 11.76 7.75 17.50
C ALA A 69 11.71 8.32 16.08
N ALA A 70 10.64 8.01 15.32
CA ALA A 70 10.44 8.57 13.99
C ALA A 70 10.26 10.09 14.03
N LYS A 71 9.41 10.60 14.93
CA LYS A 71 9.21 12.04 15.11
C LYS A 71 10.48 12.78 15.50
N LYS A 72 11.26 12.22 16.43
CA LYS A 72 12.53 12.82 16.88
C LYS A 72 13.53 12.92 15.74
N ASP A 73 13.73 11.84 15.00
CA ASP A 73 14.65 11.85 13.86
C ASP A 73 14.19 12.81 12.76
N ASN A 74 12.88 12.83 12.43
CA ASN A 74 12.36 13.73 11.41
C ASN A 74 12.52 15.19 11.84
N GLN A 75 12.35 15.51 13.12
CA GLN A 75 12.58 16.86 13.64
C GLN A 75 14.06 17.27 13.55
N ILE A 76 14.98 16.35 13.85
CA ILE A 76 16.42 16.60 13.73
C ILE A 76 16.78 16.88 12.27
N ILE A 77 16.31 16.05 11.33
CA ILE A 77 16.60 16.22 9.90
C ILE A 77 16.00 17.52 9.37
N LEU A 78 14.77 17.87 9.75
CA LEU A 78 14.14 19.13 9.34
C LEU A 78 14.95 20.35 9.79
N ARG A 79 15.39 20.38 11.06
CA ARG A 79 16.23 21.47 11.56
C ARG A 79 17.57 21.58 10.83
N GLN A 80 18.12 20.46 10.38
CA GLN A 80 19.37 20.45 9.60
C GLN A 80 19.19 21.01 8.20
N VAL A 81 18.03 20.76 7.58
CA VAL A 81 17.69 21.33 6.28
C VAL A 81 17.48 22.84 6.41
N ASP A 82 16.63 23.27 7.36
CA ASP A 82 16.31 24.69 7.56
C ASP A 82 17.54 25.52 8.00
N GLY A 83 18.46 24.92 8.77
CA GLY A 83 19.68 25.59 9.22
C GLY A 83 20.78 25.70 8.17
N ASN A 84 20.67 24.97 7.05
CA ASN A 84 21.64 25.04 5.96
C ASN A 84 21.35 26.21 5.00
N ASP A 85 20.06 26.59 4.85
CA ASP A 85 19.63 27.68 3.97
C ASP A 85 20.07 29.07 4.50
N SER A 86 20.27 29.24 5.82
CA SER A 86 20.69 30.52 6.41
C SER A 86 22.22 30.76 6.42
N ALA A 87 23.02 29.73 6.13
CA ALA A 87 24.48 29.83 6.17
C ALA A 87 25.08 30.19 4.80
N GLU A 88 24.35 29.99 3.71
CA GLU A 88 24.82 30.27 2.34
C GLU A 88 24.63 31.75 1.90
N GLU A 89 23.94 32.59 2.69
CA GLU A 89 23.68 34.00 2.35
C GLU A 89 24.73 35.02 2.88
N LEU A 90 25.76 34.61 3.61
CA LEU A 90 26.73 35.54 4.24
C LEU A 90 28.14 35.60 3.61
N GLU A 91 28.34 35.04 2.41
CA GLU A 91 29.65 35.09 1.72
C GLU A 91 29.65 35.94 0.44
N ASN A 92 28.75 36.92 0.30
CA ASN A 92 28.81 37.82 -0.86
C ASN A 92 28.31 39.24 -0.56
N ASP A 93 29.05 40.00 0.24
CA ASP A 93 29.03 41.47 0.22
C ASP A 93 30.43 41.98 0.59
N GLY A 94 31.30 41.92 -0.41
CA GLY A 94 32.50 42.74 -0.45
C GLY A 94 32.34 43.71 -1.59
N ASP A 95 31.81 44.89 -1.31
CA ASP A 95 32.15 46.13 -2.00
C ASP A 95 31.87 47.30 -1.05
N GLU A 96 32.97 47.95 -0.69
CA GLU A 96 33.07 49.22 0.01
C GLU A 96 32.32 50.29 -0.78
N ASP A 97 31.59 51.19 -0.12
CA ASP A 97 31.53 52.60 -0.49
C ASP A 97 30.91 53.40 0.67
N ASP A 98 31.76 54.25 1.24
CA ASP A 98 31.47 55.32 2.19
C ASP A 98 30.58 56.39 1.54
N GLU A 99 29.43 56.74 2.13
CA GLU A 99 28.87 58.10 1.98
C GLU A 99 28.15 58.56 3.25
N ASP A 100 28.53 59.78 3.65
CA ASP A 100 28.10 60.55 4.80
C ASP A 100 26.60 60.92 4.77
N ALA A 101 25.93 60.90 5.94
CA ALA A 101 24.75 61.73 6.18
C ALA A 101 24.49 61.99 7.68
N ASP A 102 24.91 63.18 8.10
CA ASP A 102 24.40 63.93 9.25
C ASP A 102 22.85 64.03 9.26
N PHE A 103 22.20 63.64 10.35
CA PHE A 103 20.90 64.22 10.72
C PHE A 103 20.75 64.34 12.25
N LYS A 104 20.65 65.59 12.70
CA LYS A 104 20.47 66.05 14.07
C LYS A 104 19.03 65.88 14.56
N GLY A 105 18.91 65.48 15.82
CA GLY A 105 18.07 66.14 16.82
C GLY A 105 16.68 65.57 17.06
N SER A 106 16.44 65.06 18.27
CA SER A 106 15.74 65.82 19.32
C SER A 106 15.62 64.97 20.59
N ASP A 107 15.86 65.63 21.72
CA ASP A 107 15.70 65.16 23.09
C ASP A 107 14.27 64.67 23.38
N ASP A 108 14.13 63.73 24.33
CA ASP A 108 13.21 63.82 25.48
C ASP A 108 13.24 62.50 26.30
N ASP A 109 13.86 62.62 27.47
CA ASP A 109 13.50 62.13 28.81
C ASP A 109 13.13 60.65 29.11
N GLU A 110 13.98 60.10 29.99
CA GLU A 110 13.69 59.39 31.26
C GLU A 110 12.69 58.20 31.29
N GLU A 111 13.19 57.01 31.65
CA GLU A 111 12.98 56.38 32.97
C GLU A 111 13.50 54.92 32.95
N GLU A 112 14.53 54.65 33.76
CA GLU A 112 14.89 53.31 34.22
C GLU A 112 14.00 52.96 35.42
N GLU A 113 13.26 51.84 35.38
CA GLU A 113 13.00 51.05 36.59
C GLU A 113 12.91 49.54 36.25
N GLU A 114 13.85 48.81 36.84
CA GLU A 114 13.88 47.38 37.08
C GLU A 114 12.83 46.99 38.14
N GLU A 115 12.07 45.91 37.93
CA GLU A 115 11.88 44.79 38.89
C GLU A 115 10.59 43.96 38.66
N THR A 116 10.83 42.67 38.33
CA THR A 116 10.27 41.48 38.99
C THR A 116 8.81 41.01 38.81
N GLU A 117 8.71 39.67 38.65
CA GLU A 117 7.57 38.77 38.96
C GLU A 117 6.32 38.85 38.06
N GLU A 118 5.65 37.79 37.59
CA GLU A 118 5.70 36.34 37.76
C GLU A 118 4.73 35.76 36.70
N THR A 119 5.19 35.00 35.70
CA THR A 119 4.29 34.16 34.88
C THR A 119 4.65 32.70 35.06
N SER A 120 4.06 32.13 36.11
CA SER A 120 4.05 30.70 36.39
C SER A 120 3.25 29.94 35.32
N THR A 121 3.91 29.56 34.22
CA THR A 121 3.51 28.38 33.44
C THR A 121 4.59 27.32 33.56
N LYS A 122 4.37 26.38 34.50
CA LYS A 122 5.18 25.19 34.75
C LYS A 122 5.25 24.31 33.49
N LYS A 123 6.22 24.58 32.62
CA LYS A 123 6.71 23.59 31.64
C LYS A 123 7.74 22.71 32.34
N SER A 124 7.33 21.47 32.59
CA SER A 124 8.15 20.35 33.04
C SER A 124 9.56 20.37 32.40
N LYS A 125 10.57 20.59 33.24
CA LYS A 125 12.00 20.48 32.89
C LYS A 125 12.30 19.01 32.57
N GLN A 126 12.38 18.68 31.29
CA GLN A 126 13.17 17.53 30.84
C GLN A 126 14.67 17.93 30.90
N PRO A 127 15.57 17.04 31.34
CA PRO A 127 16.98 17.38 31.45
C PRO A 127 17.54 17.68 30.06
N LYS A 128 18.05 18.91 29.87
CA LYS A 128 18.86 19.30 28.72
C LYS A 128 20.09 18.40 28.70
N THR A 129 20.08 17.37 27.86
CA THR A 129 21.30 16.63 27.53
C THR A 129 22.22 17.62 26.84
N LYS A 130 23.41 17.78 27.42
CA LYS A 130 24.45 18.74 27.04
C LYS A 130 24.65 18.76 25.52
N ASN A 131 24.46 19.94 24.92
CA ASN A 131 24.95 20.28 23.59
C ASN A 131 26.47 20.08 23.58
N THR A 132 26.94 19.02 22.94
CA THR A 132 28.27 18.99 22.34
C THR A 132 28.07 19.44 20.91
N GLY A 133 28.70 20.54 20.49
CA GLY A 133 28.57 21.17 19.17
C GLY A 133 29.05 20.33 17.99
N GLY A 134 28.39 19.19 17.75
CA GLY A 134 28.45 18.42 16.52
C GLY A 134 27.04 18.29 15.99
N HIS A 135 26.86 18.36 14.67
CA HIS A 135 25.58 18.12 14.00
C HIS A 135 24.83 16.95 14.65
N GLU A 136 23.65 17.21 15.23
CA GLU A 136 22.84 16.14 15.83
C GLU A 136 22.43 15.15 14.73
N VAL A 137 23.02 13.95 14.69
CA VAL A 137 22.66 12.94 13.68
C VAL A 137 21.40 12.20 14.11
N ALA A 138 20.45 12.04 13.18
CA ALA A 138 19.24 11.26 13.39
C ALA A 138 19.54 9.75 13.51
N MET A 139 19.76 9.28 14.73
CA MET A 139 20.09 7.88 15.04
C MET A 139 19.01 7.11 15.81
N SER A 140 17.91 7.76 16.23
CA SER A 140 16.94 7.16 17.15
C SER A 140 16.26 5.92 16.57
N LYS A 141 15.87 5.97 15.29
CA LYS A 141 15.30 4.80 14.59
C LYS A 141 16.32 3.65 14.48
N LEU A 142 17.58 3.96 14.18
CA LEU A 142 18.64 2.94 14.04
C LEU A 142 18.94 2.25 15.36
N ILE A 143 18.99 2.99 16.47
CA ILE A 143 19.22 2.45 17.81
C ILE A 143 18.05 1.55 18.25
N LEU A 144 16.81 1.94 17.93
CA LEU A 144 15.61 1.19 18.33
C LEU A 144 15.33 -0.03 17.41
N LEU A 145 15.87 -0.04 16.19
CA LEU A 145 15.60 -1.06 15.18
C LEU A 145 15.82 -2.50 15.68
N PRO A 146 16.94 -2.90 16.32
CA PRO A 146 17.15 -4.29 16.74
C PRO A 146 16.09 -4.80 17.72
N LYS A 147 15.65 -3.94 18.66
CA LYS A 147 14.58 -4.26 19.61
C LYS A 147 13.25 -4.47 18.88
N VAL A 148 12.94 -3.62 17.91
CA VAL A 148 11.73 -3.71 17.07
C VAL A 148 11.75 -5.01 16.27
N LEU A 149 12.84 -5.33 15.58
CA LEU A 149 12.95 -6.54 14.77
C LEU A 149 12.75 -7.81 15.61
N LYS A 150 13.32 -7.86 16.82
CA LYS A 150 13.15 -9.00 17.73
C LYS A 150 11.69 -9.26 18.11
N ILE A 151 10.88 -8.21 18.23
CA ILE A 151 9.46 -8.33 18.59
C ILE A 151 8.60 -8.59 17.35
N LEU A 152 8.85 -7.89 16.25
CA LEU A 152 8.05 -8.06 15.02
C LEU A 152 8.26 -9.41 14.33
N ASN A 153 9.43 -10.04 14.48
CA ASN A 153 9.71 -11.38 13.93
C ASN A 153 9.00 -12.52 14.68
N ARG A 154 8.36 -12.24 15.82
CA ARG A 154 7.63 -13.24 16.61
C ARG A 154 6.24 -13.49 16.02
N ILE A 155 6.09 -14.61 15.32
CA ILE A 155 4.84 -15.02 14.64
C ILE A 155 3.67 -15.15 15.62
N ASP A 156 3.95 -15.60 16.84
CA ASP A 156 2.98 -15.76 17.93
C ASP A 156 2.38 -14.42 18.39
N LEU A 157 3.09 -13.31 18.21
CA LEU A 157 2.61 -11.97 18.55
C LEU A 157 1.92 -11.25 17.38
N HIS A 158 1.92 -11.83 16.17
CA HIS A 158 1.45 -11.12 14.98
C HIS A 158 -0.01 -10.67 15.06
N ASP A 159 -0.89 -11.47 15.64
CA ASP A 159 -2.31 -11.12 15.74
C ASP A 159 -2.53 -9.96 16.72
N SER A 160 -1.95 -10.04 17.93
CA SER A 160 -1.97 -8.93 18.90
C SER A 160 -1.30 -7.67 18.36
N LEU A 161 -0.20 -7.81 17.60
CA LEU A 161 0.48 -6.70 16.93
C LEU A 161 -0.44 -5.98 15.93
N LEU A 162 -1.21 -6.74 15.15
CA LEU A 162 -2.16 -6.19 14.19
C LEU A 162 -3.36 -5.54 14.89
N GLU A 163 -3.90 -6.17 15.93
CA GLU A 163 -5.00 -5.63 16.74
C GLU A 163 -4.65 -4.28 17.39
N ASN A 164 -3.40 -4.12 17.84
CA ASN A 164 -2.89 -2.86 18.38
C ASN A 164 -2.42 -1.87 17.27
N ASN A 165 -2.67 -2.17 15.99
CA ASN A 165 -2.33 -1.32 14.84
C ASN A 165 -0.83 -0.93 14.81
N ILE A 166 0.06 -1.92 14.96
CA ILE A 166 1.51 -1.69 14.83
C ILE A 166 1.91 -1.22 13.43
N LEU A 167 1.11 -1.58 12.40
CA LEU A 167 1.35 -1.19 11.01
C LEU A 167 1.40 0.34 10.85
N LEU A 168 0.69 1.09 11.69
CA LEU A 168 0.79 2.54 11.74
C LEU A 168 2.19 3.01 12.16
N ALA A 169 2.80 2.40 13.18
CA ALA A 169 4.16 2.76 13.59
C ALA A 169 5.20 2.39 12.53
N ILE A 170 5.04 1.23 11.87
CA ILE A 170 5.87 0.83 10.73
C ILE A 170 5.74 1.85 9.59
N ARG A 171 4.53 2.34 9.32
CA ARG A 171 4.30 3.40 8.35
C ARG A 171 5.07 4.67 8.72
N PHE A 172 4.99 5.15 9.95
CA PHE A 172 5.74 6.34 10.39
C PHE A 172 7.26 6.20 10.23
N TRP A 173 7.81 4.98 10.35
CA TRP A 173 9.23 4.73 10.12
C TRP A 173 9.63 4.73 8.65
N LEU A 174 8.68 4.38 7.78
CA LEU A 174 8.87 4.27 6.34
C LEU A 174 8.40 5.53 5.58
N ASP A 175 7.60 6.40 6.20
CA ASP A 175 7.08 7.61 5.55
C ASP A 175 8.26 8.49 5.06
N PRO A 176 8.23 8.96 3.80
CA PRO A 176 9.24 9.88 3.31
C PRO A 176 9.17 11.20 4.06
N LEU A 177 10.31 11.88 4.17
CA LEU A 177 10.37 13.24 4.69
C LEU A 177 9.79 14.23 3.65
N PRO A 178 9.47 15.48 4.04
CA PRO A 178 8.89 16.47 3.12
C PRO A 178 9.80 16.85 1.96
N ASP A 179 11.12 16.72 2.12
CA ASP A 179 12.15 16.84 1.06
C ASP A 179 12.16 15.61 0.10
N GLY A 180 11.33 14.61 0.36
CA GLY A 180 11.27 13.35 -0.37
C GLY A 180 12.47 12.43 -0.10
N SER A 181 13.25 12.66 0.95
CA SER A 181 14.27 11.71 1.41
C SER A 181 13.61 10.49 2.04
N LEU A 182 14.25 9.34 1.85
CA LEU A 182 13.78 8.06 2.38
C LEU A 182 14.57 7.70 3.63
N PRO A 183 13.99 6.95 4.57
CA PRO A 183 14.74 6.40 5.71
C PRO A 183 15.88 5.51 5.23
N SER A 184 16.87 5.26 6.09
CA SER A 184 18.03 4.41 5.76
C SER A 184 17.63 3.06 5.14
N TYR A 185 18.42 2.59 4.17
CA TYR A 185 18.20 1.32 3.47
C TYR A 185 17.98 0.14 4.44
N GLU A 186 18.72 0.09 5.54
CA GLU A 186 18.60 -0.99 6.52
C GLU A 186 17.21 -1.00 7.19
N ILE A 187 16.65 0.17 7.48
CA ILE A 187 15.28 0.29 8.00
C ILE A 187 14.28 -0.19 6.94
N GLN A 188 14.42 0.30 5.70
CA GLN A 188 13.53 -0.07 4.60
C GLN A 188 13.52 -1.60 4.38
N LYS A 189 14.71 -2.19 4.23
CA LYS A 189 14.91 -3.61 3.95
C LYS A 189 14.27 -4.48 5.04
N ASN A 190 14.59 -4.24 6.31
CA ASN A 190 14.11 -5.08 7.39
C ASN A 190 12.60 -4.98 7.60
N LEU A 191 12.05 -3.75 7.58
CA LEU A 191 10.61 -3.57 7.79
C LEU A 191 9.79 -4.15 6.63
N ILE A 192 10.23 -4.02 5.38
CA ILE A 192 9.50 -4.59 4.24
C ILE A 192 9.56 -6.13 4.23
N ILE A 193 10.67 -6.73 4.70
CA ILE A 193 10.76 -8.18 4.88
C ILE A 193 9.73 -8.63 5.94
N ILE A 194 9.70 -7.97 7.09
CA ILE A 194 8.72 -8.26 8.15
C ILE A 194 7.27 -8.11 7.68
N LEU A 195 6.97 -7.07 6.90
CA LEU A 195 5.62 -6.85 6.34
C LEU A 195 5.16 -8.03 5.46
N LYS A 196 6.09 -8.73 4.81
CA LYS A 196 5.78 -9.95 4.06
C LYS A 196 5.39 -11.10 4.99
N ASP A 197 6.01 -11.20 6.15
CA ASP A 197 5.74 -12.29 7.11
C ASP A 197 4.40 -12.10 7.85
N PHE A 198 3.98 -10.85 8.07
CA PHE A 198 2.62 -10.54 8.57
C PHE A 198 1.51 -11.05 7.63
N ASN A 199 1.82 -11.23 6.35
CA ASN A 199 0.88 -11.52 5.28
C ASN A 199 0.68 -13.03 5.03
N LEU A 200 0.75 -13.88 6.06
CA LEU A 200 0.50 -15.31 5.88
C LEU A 200 -0.91 -15.51 5.26
N PRO A 201 -1.04 -16.14 4.07
CA PRO A 201 -2.31 -16.27 3.35
C PRO A 201 -3.45 -16.92 4.15
N ALA A 202 -3.12 -17.66 5.21
CA ALA A 202 -4.08 -18.22 6.15
C ALA A 202 -4.87 -17.15 6.93
N LYS A 203 -4.27 -15.98 7.22
CA LYS A 203 -4.88 -14.91 8.02
C LYS A 203 -5.80 -13.97 7.21
N ASN A 204 -5.68 -13.99 5.88
CA ASN A 204 -6.45 -13.11 4.98
C ASN A 204 -7.82 -13.68 4.58
N GLN A 205 -8.12 -14.94 4.91
CA GLN A 205 -9.35 -15.62 4.47
C GLN A 205 -10.63 -14.99 5.02
N ASN A 206 -10.56 -14.32 6.17
CA ASN A 206 -11.73 -13.76 6.86
C ASN A 206 -11.94 -12.26 6.57
N GLY A 207 -11.15 -11.65 5.67
CA GLY A 207 -11.26 -10.22 5.33
C GLY A 207 -10.79 -9.24 6.43
N ASN A 208 -10.43 -9.73 7.64
CA ASN A 208 -10.02 -8.90 8.78
C ASN A 208 -8.73 -8.11 8.48
N PHE A 209 -7.78 -8.67 7.75
CA PHE A 209 -6.53 -7.96 7.41
C PHE A 209 -6.75 -6.65 6.64
N THR A 210 -7.80 -6.56 5.83
CA THR A 210 -8.19 -5.34 5.12
C THR A 210 -8.50 -4.19 6.08
N LYS A 211 -9.05 -4.48 7.27
CA LYS A 211 -9.31 -3.49 8.32
C LYS A 211 -7.99 -2.83 8.76
N TYR A 212 -6.99 -3.63 9.11
CA TYR A 212 -5.69 -3.13 9.56
C TYR A 212 -4.96 -2.33 8.47
N LEU A 213 -5.09 -2.73 7.19
CA LEU A 213 -4.54 -1.97 6.05
C LEU A 213 -5.21 -0.60 5.90
N LYS A 214 -6.53 -0.54 6.05
CA LYS A 214 -7.28 0.73 6.00
C LYS A 214 -6.93 1.65 7.17
N GLU A 215 -6.85 1.10 8.38
CA GLU A 215 -6.59 1.84 9.61
C GLU A 215 -5.16 2.42 9.64
N SER A 216 -4.15 1.64 9.24
CA SER A 216 -2.77 2.10 9.17
C SER A 216 -2.48 2.99 7.96
N GLY A 217 -3.17 2.76 6.84
CA GLY A 217 -2.92 3.44 5.57
C GLY A 217 -1.59 3.05 4.90
N ILE A 218 -0.92 1.99 5.36
CA ILE A 218 0.39 1.55 4.88
C ILE A 218 0.40 1.21 3.38
N GLY A 219 -0.74 0.79 2.82
CA GLY A 219 -0.85 0.46 1.39
C GLY A 219 -0.53 1.64 0.48
N LYS A 220 -0.89 2.87 0.85
CA LYS A 220 -0.57 4.09 0.08
C LYS A 220 0.94 4.33 0.04
N LEU A 221 1.61 4.12 1.17
CA LEU A 221 3.05 4.25 1.30
C LEU A 221 3.79 3.24 0.41
N LEU A 222 3.36 1.98 0.39
CA LEU A 222 3.99 0.97 -0.47
C LEU A 222 3.88 1.31 -1.96
N ILE A 223 2.75 1.88 -2.40
CA ILE A 223 2.60 2.37 -3.78
C ILE A 223 3.60 3.50 -4.06
N PHE A 224 3.83 4.40 -3.11
CA PHE A 224 4.86 5.42 -3.23
C PHE A 224 6.26 4.81 -3.39
N TYR A 225 6.64 3.83 -2.57
CA TYR A 225 7.93 3.13 -2.68
C TYR A 225 8.10 2.41 -4.02
N LYS A 226 7.02 1.77 -4.53
CA LYS A 226 7.03 1.13 -5.85
C LYS A 226 7.34 2.14 -6.97
N LYS A 227 6.78 3.35 -6.88
CA LYS A 227 6.94 4.41 -7.91
C LYS A 227 8.24 5.21 -7.74
N SER A 228 8.80 5.30 -6.54
CA SER A 228 9.98 6.12 -6.25
C SER A 228 11.23 5.62 -6.97
N LYS A 229 12.00 6.52 -7.57
CA LYS A 229 13.29 6.20 -8.22
C LYS A 229 14.41 5.92 -7.20
N LYS A 230 14.29 6.46 -5.98
CA LYS A 230 15.29 6.33 -4.89
C LYS A 230 15.31 4.95 -4.22
N VAL A 231 14.33 4.09 -4.52
CA VAL A 231 14.21 2.76 -3.91
C VAL A 231 14.91 1.69 -4.77
N GLU A 232 15.70 0.85 -4.10
CA GLU A 232 16.41 -0.28 -4.70
C GLU A 232 15.49 -1.26 -5.44
N PHE A 233 15.96 -1.78 -6.56
CA PHE A 233 15.17 -2.68 -7.42
C PHE A 233 14.74 -3.98 -6.72
N ASN A 234 15.65 -4.56 -5.93
CA ASN A 234 15.34 -5.77 -5.15
C ASN A 234 14.21 -5.55 -4.15
N LEU A 235 14.15 -4.35 -3.58
CA LEU A 235 13.11 -3.96 -2.64
C LEU A 235 11.78 -3.72 -3.36
N LYS A 236 11.80 -3.04 -4.51
CA LYS A 236 10.61 -2.86 -5.36
C LYS A 236 9.93 -4.18 -5.72
N LYS A 237 10.71 -5.20 -6.10
CA LYS A 237 10.18 -6.56 -6.36
C LYS A 237 9.43 -7.14 -5.17
N LYS A 238 9.98 -6.99 -3.95
CA LYS A 238 9.34 -7.47 -2.72
C LYS A 238 8.04 -6.70 -2.44
N ILE A 239 8.07 -5.38 -2.62
CA ILE A 239 6.88 -4.53 -2.46
C ILE A 239 5.80 -4.87 -3.50
N ASP A 240 6.18 -5.18 -4.74
CA ASP A 240 5.26 -5.56 -5.80
C ASP A 240 4.53 -6.87 -5.45
N GLN A 241 5.27 -7.86 -4.96
CA GLN A 241 4.68 -9.10 -4.45
C GLN A 241 3.73 -8.81 -3.28
N LEU A 242 4.20 -8.05 -2.30
CA LEU A 242 3.42 -7.68 -1.12
C LEU A 242 2.11 -6.96 -1.47
N LEU A 243 2.18 -5.98 -2.38
CA LEU A 243 1.01 -5.22 -2.84
C LEU A 243 0.05 -6.12 -3.61
N SER A 244 0.55 -7.05 -4.42
CA SER A 244 -0.29 -8.05 -5.09
C SER A 244 -1.02 -8.88 -4.04
N ASP A 245 -0.31 -9.45 -3.08
CA ASP A 245 -0.89 -10.32 -2.07
C ASP A 245 -1.91 -9.60 -1.17
N TRP A 246 -1.64 -8.36 -0.79
CA TRP A 246 -2.57 -7.52 0.01
C TRP A 246 -3.81 -7.08 -0.77
N SER A 247 -3.66 -6.80 -2.07
CA SER A 247 -4.79 -6.36 -2.90
C SER A 247 -5.67 -7.51 -3.37
N ARG A 248 -5.12 -8.72 -3.54
CA ARG A 248 -5.82 -9.90 -4.09
C ARG A 248 -7.18 -10.20 -3.43
N PRO A 249 -7.32 -10.29 -2.08
CA PRO A 249 -8.62 -10.52 -1.45
C PRO A 249 -9.62 -9.39 -1.74
N ILE A 250 -9.14 -8.16 -1.91
CA ILE A 250 -9.97 -6.97 -2.13
C ILE A 250 -10.50 -6.95 -3.57
N ILE A 251 -9.63 -7.22 -4.55
CA ILE A 251 -9.98 -7.22 -5.98
C ILE A 251 -10.58 -8.57 -6.44
N GLN A 252 -10.70 -9.54 -5.54
CA GLN A 252 -11.14 -10.92 -5.81
C GLN A 252 -10.35 -11.58 -6.95
N ALA A 253 -9.08 -11.20 -7.12
CA ALA A 253 -8.19 -11.80 -8.08
C ALA A 253 -7.39 -12.89 -7.38
N SER A 254 -7.50 -14.13 -7.86
CA SER A 254 -6.74 -15.23 -7.31
C SER A 254 -5.39 -15.39 -8.01
N ASP A 255 -4.37 -15.83 -7.26
CA ASP A 255 -3.08 -16.24 -7.83
C ASP A 255 -3.09 -17.65 -8.42
N ASN A 256 -4.16 -18.41 -8.18
CA ASN A 256 -4.30 -19.74 -8.74
C ASN A 256 -4.44 -19.66 -10.26
N TYR A 257 -3.47 -20.22 -10.98
CA TYR A 257 -3.47 -20.26 -12.44
C TYR A 257 -4.77 -20.83 -13.02
N LYS A 258 -5.45 -21.75 -12.31
CA LYS A 258 -6.73 -22.33 -12.72
C LYS A 258 -7.86 -21.32 -12.87
N HIS A 259 -7.82 -20.23 -12.09
CA HIS A 259 -8.83 -19.17 -12.15
C HIS A 259 -8.47 -18.07 -13.14
N LYS A 260 -7.31 -18.13 -13.79
CA LYS A 260 -6.92 -17.19 -14.83
C LYS A 260 -7.89 -17.30 -16.01
N LYS A 261 -8.76 -16.30 -16.17
CA LYS A 261 -9.70 -16.21 -17.30
C LYS A 261 -8.93 -15.82 -18.56
N ILE A 262 -8.45 -16.80 -19.31
CA ILE A 262 -7.87 -16.59 -20.63
C ILE A 262 -9.02 -16.44 -21.62
N ILE A 263 -9.15 -15.25 -22.23
CA ILE A 263 -10.19 -15.00 -23.23
C ILE A 263 -9.85 -15.81 -24.48
N LYS A 264 -10.64 -16.85 -24.73
CA LYS A 264 -10.57 -17.67 -25.92
C LYS A 264 -11.72 -17.30 -26.84
N LYS A 265 -11.46 -17.17 -28.13
CA LYS A 265 -12.50 -16.98 -29.14
C LYS A 265 -12.65 -18.27 -29.94
N SER A 266 -13.85 -18.83 -29.99
CA SER A 266 -14.14 -19.93 -30.91
C SER A 266 -14.06 -19.41 -32.34
N TYR A 267 -13.26 -20.08 -33.16
CA TYR A 267 -13.12 -19.75 -34.57
C TYR A 267 -14.02 -20.66 -35.38
N ASP A 268 -15.14 -20.11 -35.88
CA ASP A 268 -16.00 -20.79 -36.84
C ASP A 268 -15.56 -20.43 -38.26
N TYR A 269 -14.95 -21.40 -38.95
CA TYR A 269 -14.45 -21.23 -40.32
C TYR A 269 -15.54 -20.77 -41.30
N LYS A 270 -16.77 -21.31 -41.19
CA LYS A 270 -17.87 -20.97 -42.11
C LYS A 270 -18.29 -19.53 -41.92
N LYS A 271 -18.45 -19.10 -40.67
CA LYS A 271 -18.76 -17.69 -40.35
C LYS A 271 -17.64 -16.75 -40.78
N HIS A 272 -16.38 -17.12 -40.57
CA HIS A 272 -15.24 -16.30 -40.99
C HIS A 272 -15.17 -16.15 -42.52
N GLN A 273 -15.43 -17.21 -43.29
CA GLN A 273 -15.48 -17.16 -44.75
C GLN A 273 -16.60 -16.22 -45.25
N ILE A 274 -17.79 -16.30 -44.64
CA ILE A 274 -18.91 -15.40 -44.93
C ILE A 274 -18.55 -13.95 -44.57
N GLU A 275 -17.90 -13.71 -43.43
CA GLU A 275 -17.49 -12.36 -43.01
C GLU A 275 -16.41 -11.77 -43.93
N GLN A 276 -15.43 -12.58 -44.37
CA GLN A 276 -14.42 -12.16 -45.34
C GLN A 276 -15.05 -11.76 -46.67
N SER A 277 -15.96 -12.58 -47.21
CA SER A 277 -16.66 -12.25 -48.45
C SER A 277 -17.50 -10.97 -48.32
N LYS A 278 -18.16 -10.74 -47.16
CA LYS A 278 -18.87 -9.48 -46.88
C LYS A 278 -17.94 -8.27 -46.82
N LYS A 279 -16.78 -8.38 -46.15
CA LYS A 279 -15.78 -7.30 -46.07
C LYS A 279 -15.19 -6.97 -47.44
N LEU A 280 -14.88 -7.98 -48.25
CA LEU A 280 -14.41 -7.79 -49.63
C LEU A 280 -15.46 -7.05 -50.47
N LYS A 281 -16.74 -7.45 -50.40
CA LYS A 281 -17.83 -6.75 -51.07
C LYS A 281 -17.99 -5.30 -50.59
N GLN A 282 -17.92 -5.05 -49.29
CA GLN A 282 -18.00 -3.69 -48.74
C GLN A 282 -16.82 -2.81 -49.18
N ASN A 283 -15.60 -3.35 -49.17
CA ASN A 283 -14.42 -2.62 -49.63
C ASN A 283 -14.52 -2.31 -51.12
N LEU A 284 -15.00 -3.26 -51.93
CA LEU A 284 -15.24 -3.04 -53.35
C LEU A 284 -16.28 -1.94 -53.61
N ILE A 285 -17.36 -1.90 -52.81
CA ILE A 285 -18.35 -0.82 -52.90
C ILE A 285 -17.73 0.51 -52.48
N LYS A 286 -16.95 0.54 -51.39
CA LYS A 286 -16.27 1.77 -50.93
C LYS A 286 -15.31 2.30 -51.99
N THR A 287 -14.46 1.47 -52.59
CA THR A 287 -13.55 1.91 -53.64
C THR A 287 -14.28 2.39 -54.89
N GLN A 288 -15.37 1.73 -55.29
CA GLN A 288 -16.22 2.21 -56.38
C GLN A 288 -16.85 3.57 -56.06
N THR A 289 -17.37 3.77 -54.84
CA THR A 289 -17.94 5.06 -54.44
C THR A 289 -16.89 6.17 -54.35
N GLU A 290 -15.68 5.88 -53.87
CA GLU A 290 -14.57 6.85 -53.86
C GLU A 290 -14.12 7.19 -55.28
N ASN A 291 -14.01 6.22 -56.18
CA ASN A 291 -13.66 6.44 -57.58
C ASN A 291 -14.74 7.25 -58.32
N LEU A 292 -16.03 7.01 -58.04
CA LEU A 292 -17.13 7.81 -58.57
C LEU A 292 -17.07 9.25 -58.05
N LYS A 293 -16.83 9.46 -56.75
CA LYS A 293 -16.64 10.80 -56.17
C LYS A 293 -15.45 11.53 -56.80
N ARG A 294 -14.32 10.86 -57.00
CA ARG A 294 -13.13 11.41 -57.68
C ARG A 294 -13.46 11.81 -59.13
N LYS A 295 -14.23 11.00 -59.85
CA LYS A 295 -14.64 11.25 -61.24
C LYS A 295 -15.61 12.44 -61.38
N VAL A 296 -16.45 12.68 -60.38
CA VAL A 296 -17.37 13.84 -60.34
C VAL A 296 -16.63 15.14 -60.01
N ILE A 297 -15.61 15.08 -59.13
CA ILE A 297 -14.88 16.28 -58.68
C ILE A 297 -13.88 16.77 -59.75
N ASN A 298 -13.30 15.87 -60.56
CA ASN A 298 -12.38 16.25 -61.66
C ASN A 298 -12.53 15.29 -62.86
N PRO A 299 -13.30 15.64 -63.91
CA PRO A 299 -13.49 14.77 -65.08
C PRO A 299 -12.25 14.68 -66.00
N SER A 300 -11.29 15.60 -65.89
CA SER A 300 -10.07 15.63 -66.73
C SER A 300 -8.90 14.79 -66.17
N ALA A 301 -8.92 14.44 -64.87
CA ALA A 301 -7.84 13.68 -64.23
C ALA A 301 -7.96 12.14 -64.40
N ALA A 302 -8.97 11.67 -65.16
CA ALA A 302 -9.23 10.24 -65.36
C ALA A 302 -8.31 9.57 -66.42
N SER A 303 -7.40 10.32 -67.06
CA SER A 303 -6.52 9.79 -68.12
C SER A 303 -5.05 9.63 -67.73
N ASP A 304 -4.59 10.18 -66.60
CA ASP A 304 -3.17 10.12 -66.25
C ASP A 304 -2.96 9.66 -64.81
N THR A 305 -2.88 8.35 -64.65
CA THR A 305 -1.86 7.75 -63.76
C THR A 305 -1.68 6.31 -64.23
N LYS A 306 -0.69 6.09 -65.09
CA LYS A 306 -0.02 4.78 -65.13
C LYS A 306 0.50 4.54 -63.71
N ASP A 307 -0.03 3.51 -63.06
CA ASP A 307 0.49 2.95 -61.81
C ASP A 307 1.91 2.41 -62.08
N GLU A 308 2.88 3.31 -62.16
CA GLU A 308 4.29 2.97 -62.21
C GLU A 308 4.71 2.46 -60.84
N GLY A 309 4.77 1.12 -60.71
CA GLY A 309 5.85 0.41 -60.00
C GLY A 309 6.18 0.81 -58.57
N ARG A 310 5.31 1.52 -57.84
CA ARG A 310 5.57 1.87 -56.44
C ARG A 310 5.44 0.62 -55.59
N THR A 311 6.58 0.07 -55.20
CA THR A 311 6.68 -1.01 -54.22
C THR A 311 6.22 -0.45 -52.87
N VAL A 312 5.04 -0.86 -52.41
CA VAL A 312 4.51 -0.45 -51.10
C VAL A 312 5.38 -1.10 -50.03
N ILE A 313 6.11 -0.28 -49.27
CA ILE A 313 6.89 -0.72 -48.12
C ILE A 313 5.90 -1.22 -47.05
N PRO A 314 5.92 -2.50 -46.66
CA PRO A 314 5.00 -3.01 -45.65
C PRO A 314 5.33 -2.39 -44.30
N VAL A 315 4.38 -1.62 -43.76
CA VAL A 315 4.48 -1.06 -42.41
C VAL A 315 4.31 -2.21 -41.41
N SER A 316 5.25 -2.36 -40.48
CA SER A 316 5.17 -3.39 -39.44
C SER A 316 3.96 -3.15 -38.54
N SER A 317 2.91 -3.94 -38.70
CA SER A 317 1.78 -3.94 -37.80
C SER A 317 2.15 -4.74 -36.54
N VAL A 318 2.21 -4.05 -35.39
CA VAL A 318 2.30 -4.70 -34.08
C VAL A 318 0.98 -5.42 -33.84
N ARG A 319 0.96 -6.74 -34.05
CA ARG A 319 -0.23 -7.57 -33.84
C ARG A 319 -0.30 -7.95 -32.37
N ASP A 320 -1.11 -7.22 -31.61
CA ASP A 320 -1.45 -7.61 -30.25
C ASP A 320 -2.52 -8.71 -30.27
N TYR A 321 -2.18 -9.89 -29.75
CA TYR A 321 -3.12 -11.00 -29.65
C TYR A 321 -4.11 -10.77 -28.50
N LYS A 322 -5.34 -10.38 -28.84
CA LYS A 322 -6.44 -10.23 -27.86
C LYS A 322 -7.00 -11.57 -27.36
N TYR A 323 -6.91 -12.63 -28.16
CA TYR A 323 -7.50 -13.93 -27.88
C TYR A 323 -6.43 -15.00 -27.91
N ALA A 324 -6.43 -15.87 -26.90
CA ALA A 324 -5.52 -17.01 -26.89
C ALA A 324 -5.94 -18.05 -27.93
N PRO A 325 -4.99 -18.78 -28.53
CA PRO A 325 -5.29 -19.90 -29.41
C PRO A 325 -6.05 -20.99 -28.64
N VAL A 326 -6.98 -21.63 -29.34
CA VAL A 326 -7.71 -22.79 -28.83
C VAL A 326 -6.96 -24.04 -29.27
N SER A 327 -6.71 -24.96 -28.33
CA SER A 327 -6.09 -26.24 -28.62
C SER A 327 -7.12 -27.18 -29.23
N ASN A 328 -7.00 -27.50 -30.52
CA ASN A 328 -7.90 -28.42 -31.22
C ASN A 328 -7.41 -29.88 -31.11
N VAL A 329 -6.95 -30.29 -29.93
CA VAL A 329 -6.37 -31.63 -29.71
C VAL A 329 -7.38 -32.75 -30.00
N HIS A 330 -8.67 -32.54 -29.70
CA HIS A 330 -9.72 -33.51 -30.03
C HIS A 330 -9.97 -33.63 -31.55
N ASP A 331 -9.84 -32.54 -32.32
CA ASP A 331 -10.00 -32.60 -33.78
C ASP A 331 -8.86 -33.37 -34.48
N LEU A 332 -7.72 -33.54 -33.80
CA LEU A 332 -6.57 -34.31 -34.30
C LEU A 332 -6.75 -35.82 -34.09
N GLU A 333 -7.44 -36.23 -33.02
CA GLU A 333 -7.75 -37.64 -32.76
C GLU A 333 -8.69 -38.19 -33.85
N ASP A 334 -9.72 -37.43 -34.23
CA ASP A 334 -10.64 -37.80 -35.32
C ASP A 334 -10.00 -37.78 -36.72
N ARG A 335 -8.95 -36.97 -36.91
CA ARG A 335 -8.22 -36.85 -38.19
C ARG A 335 -7.05 -37.81 -38.35
N SER A 336 -6.63 -38.46 -37.27
CA SER A 336 -5.53 -39.46 -37.29
C SER A 336 -5.81 -40.64 -38.24
N ALA A 337 -7.09 -40.93 -38.53
CA ALA A 337 -7.48 -41.93 -39.51
C ALA A 337 -7.33 -41.49 -40.99
N SER A 338 -7.08 -40.20 -41.27
CA SER A 338 -7.20 -39.64 -42.64
C SER A 338 -6.03 -38.73 -43.08
N ALA A 339 -5.11 -38.36 -42.18
CA ALA A 339 -4.07 -37.36 -42.46
C ALA A 339 -2.62 -37.87 -42.31
N GLY A 340 -2.38 -39.16 -42.53
CA GLY A 340 -1.02 -39.70 -42.65
C GLY A 340 -0.40 -39.46 -44.03
N VAL A 341 0.93 -39.42 -44.12
CA VAL A 341 1.69 -39.49 -45.39
C VAL A 341 1.36 -40.84 -46.05
N GLY A 342 0.40 -40.82 -46.98
CA GLY A 342 -0.15 -42.02 -47.60
C GLY A 342 -1.67 -42.02 -47.77
N ALA A 343 -2.40 -41.10 -47.12
CA ALA A 343 -3.86 -41.01 -47.23
C ALA A 343 -4.37 -40.62 -48.64
N SER A 344 -3.51 -40.04 -49.49
CA SER A 344 -3.84 -39.76 -50.90
C SER A 344 -3.68 -40.98 -51.83
N LEU A 345 -2.94 -42.01 -51.42
CA LEU A 345 -2.68 -43.19 -52.26
C LEU A 345 -3.94 -44.04 -52.44
N GLY A 346 -4.76 -44.17 -51.39
CA GLY A 346 -6.01 -44.94 -51.43
C GLY A 346 -7.14 -44.31 -52.27
N LYS A 347 -7.04 -43.01 -52.60
CA LYS A 347 -8.01 -42.30 -53.44
C LYS A 347 -7.60 -42.19 -54.90
N SER A 348 -6.35 -42.51 -55.24
CA SER A 348 -5.93 -42.53 -56.64
C SER A 348 -6.58 -43.71 -57.37
N GLU A 349 -7.31 -43.44 -58.45
CA GLU A 349 -7.95 -44.47 -59.29
C GLU A 349 -6.93 -45.49 -59.83
N LEU A 350 -5.67 -45.08 -59.92
CA LEU A 350 -4.53 -45.90 -60.33
C LEU A 350 -4.22 -47.01 -59.31
N TYR A 351 -4.22 -46.71 -58.00
CA TYR A 351 -4.02 -47.72 -56.94
C TYR A 351 -5.18 -48.72 -56.86
N LYS A 352 -6.42 -48.26 -57.03
CA LYS A 352 -7.61 -49.14 -57.07
C LYS A 352 -7.56 -50.12 -58.24
N ARG A 353 -7.07 -49.67 -59.41
CA ARG A 353 -6.88 -50.53 -60.60
C ARG A 353 -5.81 -51.60 -60.37
N ILE A 354 -4.69 -51.25 -59.75
CA ILE A 354 -3.60 -52.19 -59.47
C ILE A 354 -4.05 -53.28 -58.49
N ASN A 355 -4.73 -52.92 -57.40
CA ASN A 355 -5.22 -53.91 -56.43
C ASN A 355 -6.33 -54.81 -56.99
N ARG A 356 -7.21 -54.30 -57.87
CA ARG A 356 -8.18 -55.16 -58.59
C ARG A 356 -7.50 -56.18 -59.51
N LYS A 357 -6.33 -55.84 -60.05
CA LYS A 357 -5.56 -56.71 -60.94
C LYS A 357 -4.75 -57.75 -60.15
N MET A 358 -4.27 -57.40 -58.96
CA MET A 358 -3.50 -58.28 -58.07
C MET A 358 -4.36 -59.18 -57.18
N GLY A 359 -5.63 -58.82 -56.92
CA GLY A 359 -6.56 -59.57 -56.07
C GLY A 359 -7.29 -60.73 -56.74
N LYS A 360 -6.92 -61.10 -57.98
CA LYS A 360 -7.39 -62.34 -58.62
C LYS A 360 -6.29 -63.39 -58.54
N LYS A 361 -6.32 -64.20 -57.49
CA LYS A 361 -5.80 -65.57 -57.48
C LYS A 361 -6.87 -66.47 -56.91
#